data_AF-A0A7Y8X4Y9-F1
#
_entry.id   AF-A0A7Y8X4Y9-F1
#
_cell.length_a   1.000
_cell.length_b   1.000
_cell.length_c   1.000
_cell.angle_alpha   90.00
_cell.angle_beta   90.00
_cell.angle_gamma   90.00
#
_symmetry.space_group_name_H-M   'P 1'
#
loop_
_entity.id
_entity.type
_entity.pdbx_description
1 polymer ?
#
loop_
_entity_poly.entity_id
_entity_poly.type
_entity_poly.pdbx_seq_one_letter_code
_entity_poly.pdbx_strand_id
1 'polypeptide(L)'
;MAGRHRRVRLGPRRSGAPHPRRGRRHGGHQRPDPARSVLALAARTVVAPPGPPDDRAAPRRPPARSTSGAGPDHRTGAVVTGRPAARRRGPAPLPPYPWLLDGPAARHHPAAAGRASRRGGSDALPQAVFFDRDGTLIADVPYNGDPDLVAPLPTAREAVAAVRALGIPVGVVSNQSGVARGLLTRRHVEAVRARVEDLLGPFAVWAICPHGPDDGCGCRKPSPGLLHAACRRLGVRPEHTVLIGDIAADLGAARAAGARGILVPTPQT
;
A
#
# COMPACT_ATOMS: atom_id res chain seq x y z
N MET A 1 78.44 5.02 54.56
CA MET A 1 78.24 5.98 55.66
C MET A 1 77.49 7.18 55.09
N ALA A 2 76.19 7.29 55.38
CA ALA A 2 75.61 8.29 56.31
C ALA A 2 75.91 9.72 55.82
N GLY A 3 74.99 10.47 55.21
CA GLY A 3 73.64 10.78 55.67
C GLY A 3 73.67 12.13 56.39
N ARG A 4 72.94 13.13 55.89
CA ARG A 4 72.36 14.24 56.69
C ARG A 4 71.45 15.14 55.85
N HIS A 5 70.20 15.22 56.28
CA HIS A 5 69.15 16.10 55.82
C HIS A 5 69.46 17.58 56.06
N ARG A 6 68.99 18.47 55.17
CA ARG A 6 68.52 19.81 55.54
C ARG A 6 67.30 20.22 54.70
N ARG A 7 66.21 20.50 55.43
CA ARG A 7 64.99 21.17 54.95
C ARG A 7 65.32 22.58 54.46
N VAL A 8 64.72 23.01 53.35
CA VAL A 8 64.70 24.41 52.92
C VAL A 8 63.26 24.85 52.61
N ARG A 9 62.81 25.79 53.45
CA ARG A 9 61.95 26.97 53.24
C ARG A 9 60.78 26.93 52.24
N LEU A 10 59.61 27.24 52.82
CA LEU A 10 58.41 27.78 52.18
C LEU A 10 58.72 29.08 51.40
N GLY A 11 58.19 29.15 50.17
CA GLY A 11 58.06 30.36 49.35
C GLY A 11 56.64 30.48 48.77
N PRO A 12 56.17 31.69 48.38
CA PRO A 12 54.75 32.01 48.39
C PRO A 12 54.03 31.91 47.02
N ARG A 13 52.72 31.65 47.14
CA ARG A 13 51.56 31.94 46.28
C ARG A 13 51.80 32.26 44.79
N ARG A 14 51.18 31.45 43.92
CA ARG A 14 50.63 31.92 42.63
C ARG A 14 49.19 31.46 42.45
N SER A 15 48.40 32.42 41.99
CA SER A 15 46.99 32.40 41.60
C SER A 15 46.71 31.47 40.43
N GLY A 16 45.57 30.75 40.48
CA GLY A 16 45.04 29.93 39.40
C GLY A 16 43.53 29.75 39.58
N ALA A 17 42.79 30.05 38.53
CA ALA A 17 41.34 30.30 38.46
C ALA A 17 40.43 29.12 38.84
N PRO A 18 39.15 29.37 39.18
CA PRO A 18 38.18 28.34 39.54
C PRO A 18 37.74 27.51 38.32
N HIS A 19 37.65 26.19 38.53
CA HIS A 19 37.05 25.21 37.62
C HIS A 19 35.68 25.65 37.07
N PRO A 20 35.44 25.57 35.75
CA PRO A 20 34.09 25.70 35.23
C PRO A 20 33.26 24.49 35.65
N ARG A 21 32.13 24.79 36.30
CA ARG A 21 31.08 23.85 36.69
C ARG A 21 30.70 22.98 35.50
N ARG A 22 30.63 21.66 35.73
CA ARG A 22 29.99 20.69 34.82
C ARG A 22 28.59 21.17 34.50
N GLY A 23 28.43 21.75 33.30
CA GLY A 23 27.13 22.05 32.73
C GLY A 23 26.30 20.77 32.69
N ARG A 24 25.19 20.77 33.42
CA ARG A 24 24.11 19.81 33.26
C ARG A 24 23.79 19.77 31.77
N ARG A 25 23.96 18.59 31.16
CA ARG A 25 23.49 18.33 29.79
C ARG A 25 21.98 18.54 29.82
N HIS A 26 21.53 19.66 29.26
CA HIS A 26 20.13 19.87 28.94
C HIS A 26 19.68 18.68 28.09
N GLY A 27 18.62 18.01 28.55
CA GLY A 27 18.00 16.91 27.84
C GLY A 27 17.66 17.36 26.43
N GLY A 28 18.41 16.85 25.45
CA GLY A 28 18.03 16.98 24.07
C GLY A 28 16.68 16.30 23.93
N HIS A 29 15.64 17.08 23.66
CA HIS A 29 14.43 16.56 23.04
C HIS A 29 14.89 15.85 21.76
N GLN A 30 14.97 14.52 21.83
CA GLN A 30 15.15 13.69 20.65
C GLN A 30 13.98 14.02 19.72
N ARG A 31 14.29 14.68 18.61
CA ARG A 31 13.30 14.97 17.57
C ARG A 31 12.78 13.62 17.05
N PRO A 32 11.47 13.46 16.88
CA PRO A 32 10.90 12.19 16.47
C PRO A 32 11.42 11.78 15.09
N ASP A 33 11.82 10.52 14.98
CA ASP A 33 12.21 9.86 13.72
C ASP A 33 10.97 9.81 12.78
N PRO A 34 11.06 10.27 11.52
CA PRO A 34 9.95 10.25 10.58
C PRO A 34 9.58 8.83 10.13
N ALA A 35 10.51 7.86 10.17
CA ALA A 35 10.16 6.45 10.04
C ALA A 35 9.29 6.02 11.22
N ARG A 36 9.64 6.41 12.46
CA ARG A 36 8.75 6.26 13.63
C ARG A 36 7.45 7.05 13.50
N SER A 37 7.38 8.13 12.72
CA SER A 37 6.17 8.93 12.56
C SER A 37 5.19 8.30 11.56
N VAL A 38 5.70 7.71 10.46
CA VAL A 38 4.89 6.92 9.52
C VAL A 38 4.58 5.52 10.08
N LEU A 39 5.53 4.88 10.79
CA LEU A 39 5.27 3.67 11.57
C LEU A 39 4.31 3.93 12.74
N ALA A 40 4.34 5.09 13.41
CA ALA A 40 3.32 5.43 14.42
C ALA A 40 1.94 5.65 13.79
N LEU A 41 1.88 6.18 12.56
CA LEU A 41 0.67 6.23 11.73
C LEU A 41 0.16 4.82 11.39
N ALA A 42 1.06 3.89 11.05
CA ALA A 42 0.78 2.49 10.72
C ALA A 42 0.64 1.55 11.94
N ALA A 43 1.05 1.98 13.14
CA ALA A 43 0.97 1.21 14.39
C ALA A 43 -0.25 1.59 15.24
N ARG A 44 -0.83 2.78 15.02
CA ARG A 44 -2.20 3.11 15.48
C ARG A 44 -3.29 2.30 14.75
N THR A 45 -2.89 1.55 13.74
CA THR A 45 -3.69 0.77 12.82
C THR A 45 -4.09 -0.60 13.40
N VAL A 46 -3.67 -0.91 14.63
CA VAL A 46 -3.95 -2.16 15.35
C VAL A 46 -4.76 -1.87 16.62
N VAL A 47 -5.84 -2.62 16.80
CA VAL A 47 -6.79 -2.70 17.93
C VAL A 47 -8.03 -1.79 17.86
N ALA A 48 -9.08 -2.30 17.24
CA ALA A 48 -10.39 -2.44 17.88
C ALA A 48 -11.09 -3.68 17.30
N PRO A 49 -11.64 -4.60 18.11
CA PRO A 49 -12.47 -5.70 17.58
C PRO A 49 -13.73 -5.11 16.94
N PRO A 50 -14.27 -5.76 15.89
CA PRO A 50 -15.56 -5.34 15.33
C PRO A 50 -16.63 -5.41 16.42
N GLY A 51 -17.42 -4.34 16.56
CA GLY A 51 -18.67 -4.39 17.30
C GLY A 51 -19.62 -5.43 16.68
N PRO A 52 -20.60 -5.94 17.44
CA PRO A 52 -21.49 -6.98 16.95
C PRO A 52 -22.24 -6.52 15.67
N PRO A 53 -22.49 -7.42 14.72
CA PRO A 53 -23.21 -7.09 13.50
C PRO A 53 -24.63 -6.60 13.81
N ASP A 54 -25.07 -5.57 13.10
CA ASP A 54 -26.46 -5.10 13.13
C ASP A 54 -27.34 -6.10 12.37
N ASP A 55 -28.22 -6.80 13.10
CA ASP A 55 -29.11 -7.88 12.63
C ASP A 55 -30.20 -7.43 11.63
N ARG A 56 -30.05 -6.27 10.98
CA ARG A 56 -31.09 -5.66 10.13
C ARG A 56 -30.90 -5.82 8.62
N ALA A 57 -29.89 -6.55 8.16
CA ALA A 57 -29.64 -6.75 6.73
C ALA A 57 -29.52 -8.23 6.34
N ALA A 58 -30.56 -9.03 6.61
CA ALA A 58 -30.70 -10.34 5.98
C ALA A 58 -31.34 -10.19 4.58
N PRO A 59 -30.68 -10.61 3.48
CA PRO A 59 -31.32 -10.64 2.17
C PRO A 59 -32.40 -11.73 2.12
N ARG A 60 -33.59 -11.34 1.65
CA ARG A 60 -34.73 -12.25 1.46
C ARG A 60 -34.39 -13.31 0.41
N ARG A 61 -34.61 -14.59 0.76
CA ARG A 61 -34.54 -15.75 -0.15
C ARG A 61 -35.44 -15.55 -1.39
N PRO A 62 -34.97 -15.85 -2.61
CA PRO A 62 -35.86 -15.95 -3.77
C PRO A 62 -36.72 -17.23 -3.70
N PRO A 63 -37.95 -17.23 -4.25
CA PRO A 63 -38.83 -18.39 -4.22
C PRO A 63 -38.36 -19.51 -5.15
N ALA A 64 -38.55 -20.75 -4.68
CA ALA A 64 -38.25 -21.99 -5.40
C ALA A 64 -39.08 -22.10 -6.69
N ARG A 65 -38.43 -22.43 -7.81
CA ARG A 65 -39.13 -22.87 -9.03
C ARG A 65 -39.34 -24.38 -8.96
N SER A 66 -40.59 -24.78 -9.10
CA SER A 66 -41.05 -26.15 -9.20
C SER A 66 -40.56 -26.81 -10.49
N THR A 67 -40.08 -28.04 -10.35
CA THR A 67 -39.87 -28.98 -11.44
C THR A 67 -41.19 -29.67 -11.74
N SER A 68 -41.58 -29.70 -13.01
CA SER A 68 -42.52 -30.71 -13.53
C SER A 68 -42.02 -31.16 -14.89
N GLY A 69 -41.87 -32.48 -15.03
CA GLY A 69 -41.41 -33.13 -16.24
C GLY A 69 -42.58 -33.47 -17.16
N ALA A 70 -42.27 -33.68 -18.44
CA ALA A 70 -43.05 -34.49 -19.36
C ALA A 70 -42.08 -35.14 -20.36
N GLY A 71 -42.35 -36.41 -20.65
CA GLY A 71 -41.46 -37.38 -21.30
C GLY A 71 -41.28 -37.26 -22.82
N PRO A 72 -40.83 -38.35 -23.47
CA PRO A 72 -40.12 -38.31 -24.75
C PRO A 72 -41.05 -38.32 -25.95
N ASP A 73 -40.61 -37.73 -27.06
CA ASP A 73 -41.18 -38.05 -28.36
C ASP A 73 -40.13 -38.12 -29.47
N HIS A 74 -40.37 -39.07 -30.37
CA HIS A 74 -39.44 -39.57 -31.37
C HIS A 74 -39.53 -38.80 -32.71
N ARG A 75 -38.36 -38.67 -33.37
CA ARG A 75 -38.10 -38.57 -34.83
C ARG A 75 -38.73 -37.39 -35.61
N THR A 76 -37.88 -36.56 -36.23
CA THR A 76 -37.50 -36.68 -37.66
C THR A 76 -36.48 -35.60 -38.02
N GLY A 77 -35.56 -35.95 -38.93
CA GLY A 77 -34.41 -35.13 -39.29
C GLY A 77 -34.76 -33.93 -40.17
N ALA A 78 -34.22 -32.78 -39.81
CA ALA A 78 -34.00 -31.66 -40.73
C ALA A 78 -32.51 -31.31 -40.67
N VAL A 79 -31.81 -31.54 -41.78
CA VAL A 79 -30.42 -31.09 -41.96
C VAL A 79 -30.47 -29.57 -42.11
N VAL A 80 -30.29 -28.86 -40.99
CA VAL A 80 -30.00 -27.43 -41.00
C VAL A 80 -28.54 -27.28 -41.37
N THR A 81 -28.26 -26.79 -42.58
CA THR A 81 -26.92 -26.32 -42.95
C THR A 81 -26.58 -25.09 -42.10
N GLY A 82 -26.03 -25.33 -40.90
CA GLY A 82 -25.62 -24.27 -39.99
C GLY A 82 -24.50 -23.43 -40.63
N ARG A 83 -24.72 -22.12 -40.73
CA ARG A 83 -23.61 -21.16 -40.89
C ARG A 83 -22.55 -21.48 -39.82
N PRO A 84 -21.25 -21.51 -40.15
CA PRO A 84 -20.22 -21.78 -39.16
C PRO A 84 -20.38 -20.77 -38.03
N ALA A 85 -20.59 -21.28 -36.81
CA ALA A 85 -20.63 -20.45 -35.62
C ALA A 85 -19.36 -19.60 -35.61
N ALA A 86 -19.52 -18.27 -35.60
CA ALA A 86 -18.40 -17.36 -35.48
C ALA A 86 -17.59 -17.80 -34.26
N ARG A 87 -16.35 -18.26 -34.49
CA ARG A 87 -15.43 -18.62 -33.41
C ARG A 87 -15.42 -17.44 -32.45
N ARG A 88 -15.93 -17.62 -31.23
CA ARG A 88 -15.82 -16.62 -30.18
C ARG A 88 -14.32 -16.39 -30.00
N ARG A 89 -13.81 -15.27 -30.52
CA ARG A 89 -12.43 -14.87 -30.25
C ARG A 89 -12.33 -14.76 -28.73
N GLY A 90 -11.38 -15.50 -28.14
CA GLY A 90 -11.08 -15.34 -26.72
C GLY A 90 -10.80 -13.87 -26.40
N PRO A 91 -10.86 -13.49 -25.11
CA PRO A 91 -10.49 -12.13 -24.72
C PRO A 91 -9.12 -11.76 -25.30
N ALA A 92 -8.99 -10.53 -25.77
CA ALA A 92 -7.72 -10.04 -26.32
C ALA A 92 -6.60 -10.23 -25.28
N PRO A 93 -5.37 -10.58 -25.70
CA PRO A 93 -4.27 -10.79 -24.77
C PRO A 93 -4.01 -9.53 -23.95
N LEU A 94 -3.67 -9.72 -22.67
CA LEU A 94 -3.38 -8.62 -21.76
C LEU A 94 -2.10 -7.89 -22.19
N PRO A 95 -2.03 -6.56 -22.03
CA PRO A 95 -0.79 -5.83 -22.28
C PRO A 95 0.30 -6.29 -21.30
N PRO A 96 1.59 -6.28 -21.69
CA PRO A 96 2.69 -6.76 -20.83
C PRO A 96 3.08 -5.78 -19.70
N TYR A 97 2.26 -4.74 -19.47
CA TYR A 97 2.52 -3.66 -18.53
C TYR A 97 1.33 -3.45 -17.59
N PRO A 98 1.56 -2.89 -16.39
CA PRO A 98 0.48 -2.60 -15.46
C PRO A 98 -0.45 -1.51 -16.01
N TRP A 99 -1.72 -1.56 -15.62
CA TRP A 99 -2.63 -0.45 -15.86
C TRP A 99 -2.32 0.68 -14.88
N LEU A 100 -2.08 1.86 -15.43
CA LEU A 100 -1.99 3.10 -14.66
C LEU A 100 -3.30 3.86 -14.82
N LEU A 101 -4.01 4.06 -13.70
CA LEU A 101 -5.24 4.82 -13.65
C LEU A 101 -4.99 6.05 -12.77
N ASP A 102 -5.17 7.22 -13.35
CA ASP A 102 -4.99 8.48 -12.63
C ASP A 102 -6.25 8.79 -11.82
N GLY A 103 -6.06 9.14 -10.54
CA GLY A 103 -7.12 9.77 -9.75
C GLY A 103 -7.13 11.29 -9.93
N PRO A 104 -8.22 11.98 -9.55
CA PRO A 104 -8.32 13.43 -9.68
C PRO A 104 -7.24 14.18 -8.88
N ALA A 105 -6.66 13.55 -7.84
CA ALA A 105 -5.53 14.09 -7.08
C ALA A 105 -4.21 14.19 -7.88
N ALA A 106 -4.08 13.49 -9.00
CA ALA A 106 -2.89 13.54 -9.85
C ALA A 106 -2.63 14.94 -10.46
N ARG A 107 -3.67 15.78 -10.55
CA ARG A 107 -3.63 17.10 -11.23
C ARG A 107 -3.17 18.24 -10.31
N HIS A 108 -3.14 18.03 -9.00
CA HIS A 108 -2.90 19.08 -8.00
C HIS A 108 -1.54 18.99 -7.30
N HIS A 109 -0.71 18.01 -7.65
CA HIS A 109 0.66 18.00 -7.18
C HIS A 109 1.54 18.73 -8.20
N PRO A 110 2.05 19.94 -7.89
CA PRO A 110 3.14 20.47 -8.68
C PRO A 110 4.24 19.42 -8.65
N ALA A 111 4.74 19.05 -9.83
CA ALA A 111 5.96 18.28 -9.93
C ALA A 111 6.93 18.90 -8.93
N ALA A 112 7.37 18.11 -7.94
CA ALA A 112 8.40 18.53 -7.02
C ALA A 112 9.71 18.61 -7.81
N ALA A 113 9.77 19.59 -8.72
CA ALA A 113 10.93 19.96 -9.48
C ALA A 113 11.92 20.53 -8.47
N GLY A 114 12.87 19.69 -8.08
CA GLY A 114 14.19 20.14 -7.70
C GLY A 114 14.26 20.98 -6.44
N ARG A 115 13.98 20.40 -5.28
CA ARG A 115 14.88 20.56 -4.12
C ARG A 115 15.01 19.22 -3.43
N ALA A 116 15.87 18.36 -4.00
CA ALA A 116 16.53 17.34 -3.21
C ALA A 116 17.20 18.07 -2.04
N SER A 117 16.62 17.95 -0.85
CA SER A 117 17.32 18.28 0.38
C SER A 117 18.61 17.45 0.35
N ARG A 118 19.75 18.09 0.14
CA ARG A 118 21.09 17.50 0.25
C ARG A 118 21.43 17.11 1.70
N ARG A 119 20.45 16.74 2.51
CA ARG A 119 20.65 16.19 3.85
C ARG A 119 20.44 14.69 3.73
N GLY A 120 21.54 13.98 3.48
CA GLY A 120 21.62 12.56 3.74
C GLY A 120 21.38 12.33 5.24
N GLY A 121 20.24 11.73 5.55
CA GLY A 121 19.85 11.33 6.89
C GLY A 121 18.51 10.62 6.80
N SER A 122 18.32 9.58 7.62
CA SER A 122 17.10 8.79 7.79
C SER A 122 15.86 9.58 8.27
N ASP A 123 15.94 10.91 8.26
CA ASP A 123 15.03 11.86 8.92
C ASP A 123 14.14 12.64 7.93
N ALA A 124 14.00 12.18 6.69
CA ALA A 124 13.06 12.78 5.73
C ALA A 124 11.76 11.97 5.66
N LEU A 125 10.62 12.68 5.61
CA LEU A 125 9.33 12.08 5.26
C LEU A 125 9.40 11.43 3.87
N PRO A 126 8.64 10.34 3.63
CA PRO A 126 8.61 9.73 2.31
C PRO A 126 8.02 10.69 1.28
N GLN A 127 8.51 10.60 0.04
CA GLN A 127 8.04 11.40 -1.09
C GLN A 127 6.71 10.89 -1.65
N ALA A 128 6.33 9.64 -1.36
CA ALA A 128 5.03 9.06 -1.63
C ALA A 128 4.80 7.83 -0.72
N VAL A 129 3.53 7.54 -0.44
CA VAL A 129 3.11 6.29 0.22
C VAL A 129 2.16 5.54 -0.70
N PHE A 130 2.44 4.27 -0.92
CA PHE A 130 1.61 3.34 -1.66
C PHE A 130 0.96 2.36 -0.70
N PHE A 131 -0.30 2.01 -0.99
CA PHE A 131 -1.05 1.00 -0.26
C PHE A 131 -1.38 -0.17 -1.19
N ASP A 132 -1.33 -1.39 -0.68
CA ASP A 132 -2.14 -2.46 -1.27
C ASP A 132 -3.64 -2.16 -1.11
N ARG A 133 -4.48 -2.80 -1.92
CA ARG A 133 -5.93 -2.63 -1.87
C ARG A 133 -6.60 -3.64 -0.94
N ASP A 134 -6.46 -4.93 -1.22
CA ASP A 134 -7.30 -6.01 -0.69
C ASP A 134 -6.63 -6.59 0.55
N GLY A 135 -7.27 -6.51 1.71
CA GLY A 135 -6.65 -6.86 3.00
C GLY A 135 -5.88 -5.70 3.65
N THR A 136 -5.69 -4.59 2.92
CA THR A 136 -4.99 -3.40 3.42
C THR A 136 -5.89 -2.16 3.51
N LEU A 137 -6.52 -1.73 2.41
CA LEU A 137 -7.45 -0.59 2.41
C LEU A 137 -8.90 -1.05 2.59
N ILE A 138 -9.25 -2.18 1.98
CA ILE A 138 -10.59 -2.76 2.00
C ILE A 138 -10.52 -4.23 2.38
N ALA A 139 -11.65 -4.80 2.80
CA ALA A 139 -11.75 -6.23 3.07
C ALA A 139 -11.33 -7.05 1.83
N ASP A 140 -10.55 -8.11 2.06
CA ASP A 140 -10.16 -9.04 1.01
C ASP A 140 -11.36 -9.92 0.63
N VAL A 141 -11.93 -9.63 -0.53
CA VAL A 141 -13.00 -10.40 -1.16
C VAL A 141 -12.43 -11.02 -2.44
N PRO A 142 -12.42 -12.37 -2.57
CA PRO A 142 -11.81 -13.04 -3.71
C PRO A 142 -12.37 -12.53 -5.05
N TYR A 143 -11.47 -12.02 -5.89
CA TYR A 143 -11.81 -11.49 -7.22
C TYR A 143 -12.93 -10.44 -7.19
N ASN A 144 -12.89 -9.51 -6.23
CA ASN A 144 -13.91 -8.48 -6.10
C ASN A 144 -13.97 -7.55 -7.33
N GLY A 145 -15.08 -7.64 -8.05
CA GLY A 145 -15.45 -6.75 -9.16
C GLY A 145 -16.73 -5.95 -8.90
N ASP A 146 -17.29 -6.07 -7.70
CA ASP A 146 -18.57 -5.50 -7.31
C ASP A 146 -18.34 -4.33 -6.34
N PRO A 147 -18.68 -3.08 -6.72
CA PRO A 147 -18.54 -1.93 -5.84
C PRO A 147 -19.35 -2.07 -4.53
N ASP A 148 -20.44 -2.83 -4.50
CA ASP A 148 -21.27 -2.97 -3.30
C ASP A 148 -20.60 -3.83 -2.21
N LEU A 149 -19.59 -4.64 -2.59
CA LEU A 149 -18.78 -5.44 -1.67
C LEU A 149 -17.56 -4.67 -1.13
N VAL A 150 -17.38 -3.40 -1.50
CA VAL A 150 -16.27 -2.58 -1.04
C VAL A 150 -16.53 -2.09 0.38
N ALA A 151 -15.85 -2.70 1.34
CA ALA A 151 -15.87 -2.33 2.75
C ALA A 151 -14.45 -1.90 3.20
N PRO A 152 -14.22 -0.62 3.56
CA PRO A 152 -12.95 -0.19 4.11
C PRO A 152 -12.60 -0.91 5.41
N LEU A 153 -11.32 -1.25 5.59
CA LEU A 153 -10.86 -1.73 6.89
C LEU A 153 -10.94 -0.60 7.94
N PRO A 154 -11.14 -0.91 9.23
CA PRO A 154 -11.44 0.09 10.26
C PRO A 154 -10.48 1.28 10.30
N THR A 155 -9.21 1.03 10.04
CA THR A 155 -8.12 2.00 10.18
C THR A 155 -7.66 2.58 8.84
N ALA A 156 -8.20 2.12 7.71
CA ALA A 156 -7.80 2.55 6.37
C ALA A 156 -8.04 4.04 6.15
N ARG A 157 -9.20 4.55 6.57
CA ARG A 157 -9.55 5.97 6.45
C ARG A 157 -8.57 6.86 7.21
N GLU A 158 -8.30 6.52 8.46
CA GLU A 158 -7.40 7.30 9.32
C GLU A 158 -5.96 7.27 8.82
N ALA A 159 -5.48 6.10 8.38
CA ALA A 159 -4.14 5.96 7.80
C ALA A 159 -3.96 6.84 6.56
N VAL A 160 -4.90 6.76 5.60
CA VAL A 160 -4.86 7.58 4.37
C VAL A 160 -4.95 9.07 4.70
N ALA A 161 -5.86 9.47 5.59
CA ALA A 161 -6.01 10.87 6.00
C ALA A 161 -4.74 11.42 6.67
N ALA A 162 -4.10 10.63 7.53
CA ALA A 162 -2.91 11.03 8.24
C ALA A 162 -1.71 11.22 7.29
N VAL A 163 -1.56 10.37 6.26
CA VAL A 163 -0.53 10.58 5.22
C VAL A 163 -0.82 11.85 4.42
N ARG A 164 -2.07 12.08 4.01
CA ARG A 164 -2.46 13.28 3.28
C ARG A 164 -2.26 14.56 4.08
N ALA A 165 -2.49 14.53 5.39
CA ALA A 165 -2.27 15.68 6.29
C ALA A 165 -0.80 16.14 6.31
N LEU A 166 0.14 15.26 5.94
CA LEU A 166 1.56 15.59 5.79
C LEU A 166 1.91 16.13 4.39
N GLY A 167 0.93 16.30 3.50
CA GLY A 167 1.13 16.71 2.11
C GLY A 167 1.78 15.64 1.23
N ILE A 168 1.82 14.38 1.70
CA ILE A 168 2.47 13.28 0.99
C ILE A 168 1.47 12.66 0.00
N PRO A 169 1.84 12.49 -1.28
CA PRO A 169 1.02 11.79 -2.27
C PRO A 169 0.72 10.34 -1.86
N VAL A 170 -0.53 9.94 -2.00
CA VAL A 170 -0.99 8.57 -1.71
C VAL A 170 -1.38 7.86 -3.00
N GLY A 171 -0.85 6.66 -3.22
CA GLY A 171 -1.22 5.81 -4.35
C GLY A 171 -1.63 4.39 -3.94
N VAL A 172 -2.17 3.63 -4.89
CA VAL A 172 -2.57 2.22 -4.70
C VAL A 172 -1.80 1.33 -5.67
N VAL A 173 -1.33 0.18 -5.20
CA VAL A 173 -0.67 -0.84 -6.01
C VAL A 173 -1.29 -2.21 -5.74
N SER A 174 -1.95 -2.81 -6.73
CA SER A 174 -2.74 -4.04 -6.50
C SER A 174 -2.62 -5.08 -7.61
N ASN A 175 -2.58 -6.35 -7.20
CA ASN A 175 -2.64 -7.51 -8.10
C ASN A 175 -4.11 -7.89 -8.35
N GLN A 176 -4.61 -7.76 -9.58
CA GLN A 176 -5.99 -8.07 -9.97
C GLN A 176 -6.05 -9.26 -10.93
N SER A 177 -5.59 -10.42 -10.45
CA SER A 177 -5.42 -11.63 -11.27
C SER A 177 -6.73 -12.32 -11.69
N GLY A 178 -7.88 -11.83 -11.21
CA GLY A 178 -9.19 -12.19 -11.75
C GLY A 178 -9.36 -11.76 -13.21
N VAL A 179 -8.60 -10.74 -13.65
CA VAL A 179 -8.63 -10.28 -15.05
C VAL A 179 -8.05 -11.33 -16.00
N ALA A 180 -6.84 -11.83 -15.74
CA ALA A 180 -6.24 -12.91 -16.55
C ALA A 180 -7.08 -14.20 -16.58
N ARG A 181 -7.86 -14.43 -15.51
CA ARG A 181 -8.79 -15.57 -15.42
C ARG A 181 -10.12 -15.34 -16.14
N GLY A 182 -10.36 -14.16 -16.71
CA GLY A 182 -11.63 -13.79 -17.33
C GLY A 182 -12.79 -13.60 -16.34
N LEU A 183 -12.52 -13.57 -15.03
CA LEU A 183 -13.49 -13.34 -13.97
C LEU A 183 -13.79 -11.84 -13.80
N LEU A 184 -12.81 -10.99 -14.13
CA LEU A 184 -12.92 -9.54 -14.03
C LEU A 184 -12.65 -8.88 -15.38
N THR A 185 -13.43 -7.85 -15.67
CA THR A 185 -13.14 -6.92 -16.76
C THR A 185 -12.41 -5.70 -16.21
N ARG A 186 -11.76 -4.93 -17.08
CA ARG A 186 -11.20 -3.62 -16.70
C ARG A 186 -12.27 -2.71 -16.08
N ARG A 187 -13.50 -2.75 -16.59
CA ARG A 187 -14.64 -1.99 -16.06
C ARG A 187 -14.99 -2.38 -14.62
N HIS A 188 -14.94 -3.67 -14.27
CA HIS A 188 -15.15 -4.10 -12.88
C HIS A 188 -14.09 -3.51 -11.94
N VAL A 189 -12.81 -3.58 -12.35
CA VAL A 189 -11.70 -3.01 -11.57
C VAL A 189 -11.85 -1.49 -11.42
N GLU A 190 -12.25 -0.78 -12.48
CA GLU A 190 -12.49 0.67 -12.45
C GLU A 190 -13.70 1.04 -11.57
N ALA A 191 -14.75 0.21 -11.54
CA ALA A 191 -15.92 0.43 -10.68
C ALA A 191 -15.57 0.28 -9.19
N VAL A 192 -14.84 -0.78 -8.83
CA VAL A 192 -14.32 -0.97 -7.46
C VAL A 192 -13.38 0.18 -7.07
N ARG A 193 -12.47 0.57 -7.97
CA ARG A 193 -11.60 1.74 -7.76
C ARG A 193 -12.42 3.00 -7.45
N ALA A 194 -13.45 3.30 -8.24
CA ALA A 194 -14.27 4.48 -8.06
C ALA A 194 -14.92 4.47 -6.67
N ARG A 195 -15.47 3.32 -6.26
CA ARG A 195 -16.06 3.15 -4.93
C ARG A 195 -15.04 3.32 -3.79
N VAL A 196 -13.82 2.83 -3.96
CA VAL A 196 -12.74 3.06 -2.97
C VAL A 196 -12.39 4.54 -2.88
N GLU A 197 -12.34 5.25 -4.01
CA GLU A 197 -12.12 6.71 -4.02
C GLU A 197 -13.28 7.49 -3.38
N ASP A 198 -14.52 7.06 -3.59
CA ASP A 198 -15.69 7.68 -2.92
C ASP A 198 -15.60 7.54 -1.40
N LEU A 199 -15.19 6.36 -0.93
CA LEU A 199 -15.11 6.06 0.49
C LEU A 199 -13.88 6.67 1.16
N LEU A 200 -12.70 6.55 0.56
CA LEU A 200 -11.42 6.92 1.17
C LEU A 200 -10.84 8.22 0.63
N GLY A 201 -11.49 8.85 -0.34
CA GLY A 201 -11.00 10.01 -1.07
C GLY A 201 -10.02 9.65 -2.20
N PRO A 202 -9.58 10.65 -2.98
CA PRO A 202 -8.86 10.42 -4.22
C PRO A 202 -7.39 9.99 -4.03
N PHE A 203 -6.90 9.11 -4.89
CA PHE A 203 -5.49 8.71 -4.91
C PHE A 203 -4.75 9.39 -6.06
N ALA A 204 -3.46 9.65 -5.87
CA ALA A 204 -2.62 10.26 -6.89
C ALA A 204 -2.36 9.31 -8.07
N VAL A 205 -2.30 8.00 -7.81
CA VAL A 205 -2.10 6.98 -8.85
C VAL A 205 -2.65 5.63 -8.37
N TRP A 206 -3.22 4.87 -9.30
CA TRP A 206 -3.47 3.44 -9.15
C TRP A 206 -2.62 2.68 -10.15
N ALA A 207 -1.75 1.79 -9.68
CA ALA A 207 -1.06 0.82 -10.51
C ALA A 207 -1.67 -0.56 -10.28
N ILE A 208 -2.19 -1.17 -11.34
CA ILE A 208 -2.86 -2.47 -11.27
C ILE A 208 -2.16 -3.49 -12.16
N CYS A 209 -1.86 -4.66 -11.61
CA CYS A 209 -1.39 -5.80 -12.38
C CYS A 209 -2.58 -6.70 -12.75
N PRO A 210 -3.01 -6.77 -14.03
CA PRO A 210 -4.13 -7.63 -14.45
C PRO A 210 -3.74 -9.11 -14.60
N HIS A 211 -2.45 -9.43 -14.53
CA HIS A 211 -1.89 -10.74 -14.90
C HIS A 211 -2.09 -11.84 -13.86
N GLY A 212 -2.10 -13.07 -14.36
CA GLY A 212 -2.04 -14.30 -13.60
C GLY A 212 -0.63 -14.60 -13.07
N PRO A 213 -0.48 -15.63 -12.21
CA PRO A 213 0.82 -16.05 -11.69
C PRO A 213 1.78 -16.56 -12.79
N ASP A 214 1.24 -17.19 -13.83
CA ASP A 214 2.03 -17.87 -14.87
C ASP A 214 2.32 -16.99 -16.11
N ASP A 215 1.83 -15.75 -16.12
CA ASP A 215 1.97 -14.83 -17.26
C ASP A 215 3.40 -14.26 -17.44
N GLY A 216 4.30 -14.52 -16.48
CA GLY A 216 5.69 -14.05 -16.56
C GLY A 216 5.87 -12.53 -16.56
N CYS A 217 4.87 -11.77 -16.11
CA CYS A 217 4.93 -10.30 -16.13
C CYS A 217 5.89 -9.74 -15.06
N GLY A 218 6.52 -8.59 -15.35
CA GLY A 218 7.38 -7.89 -14.39
C GLY A 218 6.62 -7.05 -13.35
N CYS A 219 5.29 -6.96 -13.43
CA CYS A 219 4.49 -6.11 -12.54
C CYS A 219 3.83 -6.85 -11.37
N ARG A 220 3.48 -8.12 -11.49
CA ARG A 220 2.81 -8.86 -10.40
C ARG A 220 3.70 -8.92 -9.16
N LYS A 221 3.21 -8.40 -8.02
CA LYS A 221 3.91 -8.51 -6.73
C LYS A 221 4.16 -10.00 -6.42
N PRO A 222 5.37 -10.42 -6.01
CA PRO A 222 6.46 -9.60 -5.43
C PRO A 222 7.41 -8.91 -6.43
N SER A 223 7.15 -8.94 -7.73
CA SER A 223 7.93 -8.13 -8.68
C SER A 223 7.73 -6.63 -8.44
N PRO A 224 8.74 -5.77 -8.69
CA PRO A 224 8.68 -4.35 -8.34
C PRO A 224 7.95 -3.49 -9.38
N GLY A 225 7.46 -4.07 -10.49
CA GLY A 225 7.00 -3.30 -11.64
C GLY A 225 5.84 -2.35 -11.35
N LEU A 226 4.92 -2.69 -10.43
CA LEU A 226 3.86 -1.77 -9.99
C LEU A 226 4.41 -0.54 -9.28
N LEU A 227 5.34 -0.74 -8.34
CA LEU A 227 5.97 0.35 -7.59
C LEU A 227 6.78 1.25 -8.52
N HIS A 228 7.58 0.67 -9.41
CA HIS A 228 8.35 1.43 -10.38
C HIS A 228 7.45 2.26 -11.31
N ALA A 229 6.33 1.69 -11.76
CA ALA A 229 5.37 2.40 -12.60
C ALA A 229 4.71 3.58 -11.85
N ALA A 230 4.27 3.34 -10.61
CA ALA A 230 3.68 4.37 -9.76
C ALA A 230 4.69 5.49 -9.42
N CYS A 231 5.93 5.14 -9.07
CA CYS A 231 7.00 6.11 -8.79
C CYS A 231 7.30 6.98 -10.01
N ARG A 232 7.44 6.38 -11.20
CA ARG A 232 7.63 7.13 -12.46
C ARG A 232 6.47 8.08 -12.72
N ARG A 233 5.22 7.63 -12.48
CA ARG A 233 4.03 8.46 -12.69
C ARG A 233 4.00 9.70 -11.79
N LEU A 234 4.54 9.59 -10.57
CA LEU A 234 4.62 10.67 -9.59
C LEU A 234 5.94 11.46 -9.61
N GLY A 235 6.93 11.04 -10.41
CA GLY A 235 8.25 11.69 -10.46
C GLY A 235 9.07 11.53 -9.16
N VAL A 236 8.86 10.44 -8.42
CA VAL A 236 9.58 10.14 -7.15
C VAL A 236 10.53 8.95 -7.33
N ARG A 237 11.50 8.82 -6.42
CA ARG A 237 12.43 7.68 -6.43
C ARG A 237 11.95 6.58 -5.47
N PRO A 238 11.96 5.29 -5.86
CA PRO A 238 11.48 4.19 -5.02
C PRO A 238 12.05 4.16 -3.59
N GLU A 239 13.35 4.44 -3.43
CA GLU A 239 14.03 4.44 -2.12
C GLU A 239 13.57 5.53 -1.15
N HIS A 240 12.79 6.50 -1.64
CA HIS A 240 12.14 7.52 -0.83
C HIS A 240 10.63 7.29 -0.69
N THR A 241 10.16 6.07 -0.95
CA THR A 241 8.74 5.71 -0.86
C THR A 241 8.51 4.59 0.14
N VAL A 242 7.25 4.48 0.57
CA VAL A 242 6.77 3.42 1.45
C VAL A 242 5.69 2.63 0.73
N LEU A 243 5.71 1.30 0.85
CA LEU A 243 4.59 0.42 0.53
C LEU A 243 4.03 -0.18 1.82
N ILE A 244 2.74 0.03 2.05
CA ILE A 244 1.97 -0.58 3.13
C ILE A 244 1.13 -1.70 2.51
N GLY A 245 1.25 -2.91 3.04
CA GLY A 245 0.49 -4.08 2.57
C GLY A 245 0.29 -5.10 3.68
N ASP A 246 -0.52 -6.11 3.43
CA ASP A 246 -0.87 -7.15 4.40
C ASP A 246 -0.22 -8.50 4.08
N ILE A 247 0.42 -8.69 2.92
CA ILE A 247 1.03 -9.99 2.57
C ILE A 247 2.52 -9.89 2.25
N ALA A 248 3.21 -11.04 2.34
CA ALA A 248 4.63 -11.14 2.03
C ALA A 248 4.98 -10.67 0.60
N ALA A 249 4.04 -10.79 -0.35
CA ALA A 249 4.22 -10.30 -1.71
C ALA A 249 4.42 -8.78 -1.77
N ASP A 250 3.77 -8.01 -0.89
CA ASP A 250 3.96 -6.57 -0.78
C ASP A 250 5.36 -6.23 -0.31
N LEU A 251 5.79 -6.85 0.79
CA LEU A 251 7.14 -6.65 1.31
C LEU A 251 8.21 -7.06 0.29
N GLY A 252 7.96 -8.14 -0.46
CA GLY A 252 8.80 -8.56 -1.58
C GLY A 252 8.92 -7.49 -2.66
N ALA A 253 7.78 -6.91 -3.09
CA ALA A 253 7.76 -5.85 -4.09
C ALA A 253 8.45 -4.57 -3.59
N ALA A 254 8.22 -4.18 -2.32
CA ALA A 254 8.89 -3.04 -1.71
C ALA A 254 10.41 -3.23 -1.71
N ARG A 255 10.87 -4.38 -1.21
CA ARG A 255 12.30 -4.72 -1.14
C ARG A 255 12.93 -4.76 -2.53
N ALA A 256 12.28 -5.40 -3.50
CA ALA A 256 12.78 -5.49 -4.88
C ALA A 256 12.85 -4.12 -5.56
N ALA A 257 11.98 -3.19 -5.19
CA ALA A 257 12.00 -1.81 -5.68
C ALA A 257 13.00 -0.90 -4.94
N GLY A 258 13.57 -1.35 -3.82
CA GLY A 258 14.36 -0.51 -2.92
C GLY A 258 13.54 0.42 -2.03
N ALA A 259 12.20 0.27 -2.01
CA ALA A 259 11.29 1.01 -1.15
C ALA A 259 11.25 0.42 0.28
N ARG A 260 10.73 1.20 1.22
CA ARG A 260 10.45 0.69 2.58
C ARG A 260 9.11 -0.05 2.59
N GLY A 261 9.11 -1.32 2.99
CA GLY A 261 7.88 -2.10 3.22
C GLY A 261 7.40 -1.99 4.67
N ILE A 262 6.09 -1.86 4.86
CA ILE A 262 5.41 -1.96 6.16
C ILE A 262 4.31 -3.01 6.04
N LEU A 263 4.31 -3.99 6.95
CA LEU A 263 3.28 -5.01 7.04
C LEU A 263 2.17 -4.54 7.99
N VAL A 264 0.92 -4.61 7.55
CA VAL A 264 -0.25 -4.44 8.41
C VAL A 264 -0.63 -5.81 8.95
N PRO A 265 -0.65 -6.01 10.28
CA PRO A 265 -1.11 -7.27 10.86
C PRO A 265 -2.60 -7.46 10.57
N THR A 266 -2.93 -8.51 9.84
CA THR A 266 -4.29 -9.03 9.67
C THR A 266 -4.39 -10.40 10.35
N PRO A 267 -5.58 -10.97 10.59
CA PRO A 267 -5.69 -12.34 11.10
C PRO A 267 -4.98 -13.39 10.22
N GLN A 268 -4.65 -13.06 8.97
CA GLN A 268 -3.93 -13.93 8.03
C GLN A 268 -2.40 -13.82 8.13
N THR A 269 -1.85 -12.93 8.96
CA THR A 269 -0.40 -12.65 9.11
C THR A 269 0.05 -12.49 10.55
#